data_AF-A0AA88XYA0-F1
#
_entry.id   AF-A0AA88XYA0-F1
#
_cell.length_a   1.000
_cell.length_b   1.000
_cell.length_c   1.000
_cell.angle_alpha   90.00
_cell.angle_beta   90.00
_cell.angle_gamma   90.00
#
_symmetry.space_group_name_H-M   'P 1'
#
loop_
_entity.id
_entity.type
_entity.pdbx_description
1 polymer ?
#
loop_
_entity_poly.entity_id
_entity_poly.type
_entity_poly.pdbx_seq_one_letter_code
_entity_poly.pdbx_strand_id
1 'polypeptide(L)'
;VNTIERNELIIFRKKILESAFLGMARPAFKLNAKIYIKFSGEIGQDYGGPRREFFRLAMKELANMSMMFEGKSGSRIFSHNIKLLEENKYCIAGRLVALSFAQEGPGPHFFNGTLYDLMTETKQEQGASIEKIRDVLPFNVQEILKQLLDMQSETDREKFLVDHGEWLTEQGIPNIWRLSIVKKMEMADLIIKQFVYYRTAAEISQFVNGMESVSNFWSLVKSNPAIFKALFCYTVEPLSKQQFESLCNVSYSEIGSNKRCLEDETIYCWEVFLQDISDGNIPVTFEELLAFITGADKVPPCGFSKAIDISFYPVEHGVYRLPHVSTCSLELHLPRGIDDIKAFQELMIRALKESMGFEKI
;
A
#
# COMPACT_ATOMS: atom_id res chain seq x y z
N VAL A 1 5.35 20.58 3.58
CA VAL A 1 3.99 20.93 4.03
C VAL A 1 4.02 22.26 4.78
N ASN A 2 3.13 23.20 4.45
CA ASN A 2 2.90 24.42 5.21
C ASN A 2 2.14 24.06 6.51
N THR A 3 2.74 24.36 7.66
CA THR A 3 2.18 24.03 8.99
C THR A 3 1.18 25.05 9.52
N ILE A 4 1.07 26.20 8.86
CA ILE A 4 0.16 27.30 9.25
C ILE A 4 -1.24 27.04 8.69
N GLU A 5 -1.33 26.61 7.42
CA GLU A 5 -2.59 26.30 6.76
C GLU A 5 -3.05 24.86 7.07
N ARG A 6 -4.38 24.67 7.14
CA ARG A 6 -4.97 23.38 7.55
C ARG A 6 -6.12 22.99 6.62
N ASN A 7 -6.16 21.72 6.26
CA ASN A 7 -7.34 21.07 5.71
C ASN A 7 -7.91 20.12 6.76
N GLU A 8 -9.20 20.16 7.00
CA GLU A 8 -9.92 19.10 7.72
C GLU A 8 -10.65 18.22 6.70
N LEU A 9 -10.40 16.91 6.74
CA LEU A 9 -11.13 15.92 5.97
C LEU A 9 -12.03 15.11 6.91
N ILE A 10 -13.33 15.14 6.62
CA ILE A 10 -14.34 14.34 7.32
C ILE A 10 -14.47 13.02 6.57
N ILE A 11 -14.10 11.92 7.22
CA ILE A 11 -14.02 10.60 6.60
C ILE A 11 -15.08 9.68 7.17
N PHE A 12 -15.90 9.09 6.31
CA PHE A 12 -16.82 8.03 6.71
C PHE A 12 -16.15 6.66 6.52
N ARG A 13 -16.02 5.87 7.61
CA ARG A 13 -15.27 4.58 7.59
C ARG A 13 -15.70 3.61 6.49
N LYS A 14 -16.99 3.58 6.15
CA LYS A 14 -17.54 2.68 5.11
C LYS A 14 -17.29 3.18 3.68
N LYS A 15 -16.76 4.39 3.51
CA LYS A 15 -16.61 5.10 2.24
C LYS A 15 -15.35 5.97 2.26
N ILE A 16 -14.18 5.37 2.53
CA ILE A 16 -12.95 6.14 2.78
C ILE A 16 -12.58 6.96 1.54
N LEU A 17 -12.46 6.31 0.37
CA LEU A 17 -12.08 7.01 -0.87
C LEU A 17 -13.12 8.00 -1.34
N GLU A 18 -14.41 7.64 -1.30
CA GLU A 18 -15.48 8.54 -1.71
C GLU A 18 -15.46 9.82 -0.86
N SER A 19 -15.33 9.68 0.47
CA SER A 19 -15.23 10.81 1.39
C SER A 19 -13.98 11.65 1.12
N ALA A 20 -12.83 10.99 0.91
CA ALA A 20 -11.56 11.65 0.62
C ALA A 20 -11.62 12.44 -0.69
N PHE A 21 -12.15 11.83 -1.76
CA PHE A 21 -12.25 12.46 -3.07
C PHE A 21 -13.19 13.66 -3.03
N LEU A 22 -14.33 13.55 -2.34
CA LEU A 22 -15.24 14.68 -2.12
C LEU A 22 -14.58 15.80 -1.33
N GLY A 23 -13.79 15.49 -0.30
CA GLY A 23 -13.07 16.48 0.49
C GLY A 23 -11.97 17.20 -0.30
N MET A 24 -11.16 16.45 -1.05
CA MET A 24 -10.07 17.00 -1.87
C MET A 24 -10.56 17.75 -3.11
N ALA A 25 -11.76 17.47 -3.60
CA ALA A 25 -12.36 18.18 -4.72
C ALA A 25 -12.93 19.56 -4.32
N ARG A 26 -12.99 19.89 -3.02
CA ARG A 26 -13.51 21.19 -2.57
C ARG A 26 -12.56 22.32 -2.99
N PRO A 27 -13.08 23.46 -3.48
CA PRO A 27 -12.25 24.60 -3.89
C PRO A 27 -11.34 25.15 -2.78
N ALA A 28 -11.75 25.00 -1.52
CA ALA A 28 -10.99 25.47 -0.36
C ALA A 28 -9.84 24.53 0.03
N PHE A 29 -9.75 23.33 -0.55
CA PHE A 29 -8.72 22.36 -0.21
C PHE A 29 -7.35 22.81 -0.74
N LYS A 30 -6.38 22.99 0.16
CA LYS A 30 -5.05 23.47 -0.18
C LYS A 30 -4.04 22.32 -0.20
N LEU A 31 -3.50 21.98 -1.37
CA LEU A 31 -2.62 20.81 -1.54
C LEU A 31 -1.36 20.84 -0.66
N ASN A 32 -0.88 22.02 -0.28
CA ASN A 32 0.35 22.18 0.51
C ASN A 32 0.09 22.36 2.02
N ALA A 33 -1.16 22.32 2.47
CA ALA A 33 -1.53 22.49 3.88
C ALA A 33 -1.44 21.18 4.68
N LYS A 34 -1.32 21.28 6.00
CA LYS A 34 -1.40 20.11 6.88
C LYS A 34 -2.81 19.53 6.86
N ILE A 35 -2.93 18.20 6.73
CA ILE A 35 -4.22 17.50 6.73
C ILE A 35 -4.51 17.02 8.14
N TYR A 36 -5.77 17.22 8.57
CA TYR A 36 -6.34 16.67 9.79
C TYR A 36 -7.52 15.77 9.42
N ILE A 37 -7.53 14.58 9.98
CA ILE A 37 -8.58 13.59 9.73
C ILE A 37 -9.57 13.56 10.88
N LYS A 38 -10.85 13.72 10.55
CA LYS A 38 -11.96 13.49 11.47
C LYS A 38 -12.81 12.34 10.94
N PHE A 39 -12.73 11.19 11.59
CA PHE A 39 -13.66 10.11 11.31
C PHE A 39 -15.06 10.51 11.80
N SER A 40 -16.05 10.39 10.91
CA SER A 40 -17.42 10.84 11.17
C SER A 40 -18.05 10.06 12.33
N GLY A 41 -18.50 10.77 13.36
CA GLY A 41 -19.11 10.17 14.56
C GLY A 41 -18.11 9.77 15.64
N GLU A 42 -16.81 9.95 15.43
CA GLU A 42 -15.78 9.62 16.42
C GLU A 42 -15.31 10.84 17.21
N ILE A 43 -15.00 10.59 18.49
CA ILE A 43 -14.44 11.58 19.41
C ILE A 43 -12.93 11.43 19.36
N GLY A 44 -12.23 12.47 18.90
CA GLY A 44 -10.77 12.46 18.83
C GLY A 44 -10.26 13.60 17.96
N GLN A 45 -9.12 14.16 18.35
CA GLN A 45 -8.40 15.15 17.56
C GLN A 45 -7.21 14.48 16.91
N ASP A 46 -6.98 14.78 15.63
CA ASP A 46 -5.87 14.19 14.89
C ASP A 46 -4.54 14.83 15.28
N TYR A 47 -3.79 14.11 16.10
CA TYR A 47 -2.38 14.38 16.42
C TYR A 47 -1.41 13.53 15.58
N GLY A 48 -1.90 12.72 14.65
CA GLY A 48 -1.10 11.89 13.74
C GLY A 48 -1.63 10.46 13.56
N GLY A 49 -2.24 9.87 14.60
CA GLY A 49 -2.81 8.53 14.54
C GLY A 49 -3.92 8.38 13.49
N PRO A 50 -5.02 9.16 13.59
CA PRO A 50 -6.09 9.15 12.60
C PRO A 50 -5.61 9.41 11.17
N ARG A 51 -4.61 10.29 11.00
CA ARG A 51 -3.99 10.56 9.70
C ARG A 51 -3.30 9.35 9.10
N ARG A 52 -2.45 8.66 9.87
CA ARG A 52 -1.74 7.45 9.40
C ARG A 52 -2.74 6.34 9.08
N GLU A 53 -3.73 6.16 9.94
CA GLU A 53 -4.81 5.19 9.71
C GLU A 53 -5.57 5.49 8.41
N PHE A 54 -5.98 6.74 8.20
CA PHE A 54 -6.67 7.16 6.99
C PHE A 54 -5.86 6.84 5.73
N PHE A 55 -4.59 7.24 5.67
CA PHE A 55 -3.79 7.01 4.47
C PHE A 55 -3.56 5.52 4.20
N ARG A 56 -3.36 4.71 5.25
CA ARG A 56 -3.31 3.24 5.12
C ARG A 56 -4.59 2.69 4.51
N LEU A 57 -5.75 3.04 5.07
CA LEU A 57 -7.05 2.58 4.57
C LEU A 57 -7.31 3.08 3.14
N ALA A 58 -6.95 4.32 2.84
CA ALA A 58 -7.13 4.92 1.53
C ALA A 58 -6.24 4.25 0.48
N MET A 59 -4.97 3.93 0.78
CA MET A 59 -4.12 3.16 -0.13
C MET A 59 -4.66 1.75 -0.36
N LYS A 60 -5.16 1.08 0.68
CA LYS A 60 -5.78 -0.25 0.58
C LYS A 60 -7.05 -0.24 -0.29
N GLU A 61 -7.94 0.72 -0.09
CA GLU A 61 -9.16 0.84 -0.91
C GLU A 61 -8.80 1.23 -2.35
N LEU A 62 -7.79 2.08 -2.55
CA LEU A 62 -7.33 2.51 -3.88
C LEU A 62 -6.76 1.34 -4.68
N ALA A 63 -5.94 0.51 -4.04
CA ALA A 63 -5.38 -0.72 -4.62
C ALA A 63 -6.46 -1.72 -5.09
N ASN A 64 -7.65 -1.64 -4.51
CA ASN A 64 -8.78 -2.54 -4.77
C ASN A 64 -9.86 -1.90 -5.65
N MET A 65 -9.66 -0.67 -6.11
CA MET A 65 -10.61 0.03 -6.97
C MET A 65 -10.56 -0.51 -8.41
N SER A 66 -11.29 -1.59 -8.67
CA SER A 66 -11.33 -2.30 -9.96
C SER A 66 -11.78 -1.42 -11.15
N MET A 67 -12.47 -0.31 -10.87
CA MET A 67 -12.87 0.66 -11.89
C MET A 67 -11.71 1.51 -12.39
N MET A 68 -10.61 1.63 -11.63
CA MET A 68 -9.43 2.45 -11.92
C MET A 68 -8.20 1.61 -12.25
N PHE A 69 -8.11 0.41 -11.68
CA PHE A 69 -6.98 -0.50 -11.84
C PHE A 69 -7.42 -1.93 -12.18
N GLU A 70 -6.61 -2.64 -12.94
CA GLU A 70 -6.75 -4.06 -13.27
C GLU A 70 -5.46 -4.84 -12.93
N GLY A 71 -5.49 -6.17 -13.09
CA GLY A 71 -4.41 -7.07 -12.67
C GLY A 71 -4.62 -7.64 -11.26
N LYS A 72 -3.68 -8.46 -10.78
CA LYS A 72 -3.76 -9.13 -9.48
C LYS A 72 -3.37 -8.20 -8.32
N SER A 73 -3.73 -8.57 -7.08
CA SER A 73 -3.27 -7.86 -5.89
C SER A 73 -1.74 -7.80 -5.86
N GLY A 74 -1.19 -6.63 -5.51
CA GLY A 74 0.25 -6.38 -5.53
C GLY A 74 0.88 -6.27 -6.93
N SER A 75 0.09 -6.34 -8.00
CA SER A 75 0.58 -6.19 -9.36
C SER A 75 -0.52 -5.60 -10.23
N ARG A 76 -0.81 -4.33 -10.01
CA ARG A 76 -1.87 -3.58 -10.69
C ARG A 76 -1.32 -2.73 -11.83
N ILE A 77 -2.13 -2.60 -12.86
CA ILE A 77 -1.97 -1.61 -13.94
C ILE A 77 -3.25 -0.76 -14.04
N PHE A 78 -3.21 0.36 -14.77
CA PHE A 78 -4.40 1.18 -14.98
C PHE A 78 -5.41 0.45 -15.86
N SER A 79 -6.70 0.55 -15.52
CA SER A 79 -7.78 0.18 -16.42
C SER A 79 -8.25 1.41 -17.21
N HIS A 80 -8.69 1.18 -18.44
CA HIS A 80 -9.21 2.25 -19.29
C HIS A 80 -10.66 2.55 -18.89
N ASN A 81 -10.91 3.73 -18.32
CA ASN A 81 -12.25 4.13 -17.86
C ASN A 81 -12.50 5.60 -18.18
N ILE A 82 -13.17 5.83 -19.30
CA ILE A 82 -13.45 7.17 -19.85
C ILE A 82 -14.27 8.01 -18.85
N LYS A 83 -15.23 7.40 -18.14
CA LYS A 83 -16.04 8.14 -17.17
C LYS A 83 -15.20 8.70 -16.03
N LEU A 84 -14.31 7.88 -15.46
CA LEU A 84 -13.40 8.33 -14.40
C LEU A 84 -12.40 9.39 -14.92
N LEU A 85 -11.99 9.27 -16.18
CA LEU A 85 -11.11 10.23 -16.84
C LEU A 85 -11.79 11.60 -17.00
N GLU A 86 -13.04 11.63 -17.50
CA GLU A 86 -13.85 12.84 -17.64
C GLU A 86 -14.15 13.50 -16.29
N GLU A 87 -14.40 12.69 -15.26
CA GLU A 87 -14.62 13.16 -13.89
C GLU A 87 -13.32 13.56 -13.15
N ASN A 88 -12.17 13.54 -13.84
CA ASN A 88 -10.85 13.88 -13.30
C ASN A 88 -10.43 13.05 -12.08
N LYS A 89 -10.92 11.81 -11.98
CA LYS A 89 -10.72 10.95 -10.80
C LYS A 89 -9.29 10.43 -10.68
N TYR A 90 -8.61 10.18 -11.79
CA TYR A 90 -7.20 9.76 -11.75
C TYR A 90 -6.31 10.87 -11.18
N CYS A 91 -6.60 12.15 -11.47
CA CYS A 91 -5.88 13.29 -10.88
C CYS A 91 -6.06 13.35 -9.36
N ILE A 92 -7.28 13.15 -8.88
CA ILE A 92 -7.57 13.13 -7.44
C ILE A 92 -6.86 11.94 -6.77
N ALA A 93 -6.84 10.77 -7.41
CA ALA A 93 -6.08 9.60 -6.92
C ALA A 93 -4.56 9.87 -6.87
N GLY A 94 -4.00 10.53 -7.89
CA GLY A 94 -2.61 10.94 -7.90
C GLY A 94 -2.28 11.92 -6.78
N ARG A 95 -3.16 12.90 -6.53
CA ARG A 95 -3.03 13.81 -5.39
C ARG A 95 -3.06 13.06 -4.07
N LEU A 96 -3.98 12.11 -3.90
CA LEU A 96 -4.07 11.30 -2.69
C LEU A 96 -2.76 10.54 -2.41
N VAL A 97 -2.16 9.93 -3.43
CA VAL A 97 -0.88 9.24 -3.30
C VAL A 97 0.23 10.19 -2.87
N ALA A 98 0.38 11.33 -3.56
CA ALA A 98 1.42 12.30 -3.21
C ALA A 98 1.21 12.94 -1.84
N LEU A 99 -0.05 13.20 -1.45
CA LEU A 99 -0.40 13.69 -0.11
C LEU A 99 -0.08 12.66 0.97
N SER A 100 -0.23 11.36 0.69
CA SER A 100 0.18 10.31 1.63
C SER A 100 1.65 10.46 1.97
N PHE A 101 2.53 10.52 0.96
CA PHE A 101 3.96 10.77 1.18
C PHE A 101 4.25 12.09 1.91
N ALA A 102 3.60 13.18 1.48
CA ALA A 102 3.81 14.50 2.07
C ALA A 102 3.38 14.59 3.54
N GLN A 103 2.50 13.69 4.00
CA GLN A 103 1.90 13.68 5.33
C GLN A 103 2.33 12.47 6.17
N GLU A 104 3.47 11.85 5.84
CA GLU A 104 4.06 10.71 6.56
C GLU A 104 3.20 9.43 6.51
N GLY A 105 2.34 9.31 5.49
CA GLY A 105 1.57 8.11 5.18
C GLY A 105 2.35 7.10 4.32
N PRO A 106 1.78 5.90 4.10
CA PRO A 106 2.38 4.85 3.28
C PRO A 106 2.33 5.18 1.78
N GLY A 107 3.22 4.54 1.01
CA GLY A 107 3.12 4.51 -0.46
C GLY A 107 1.98 3.61 -0.95
N PRO A 108 1.67 3.61 -2.25
CA PRO A 108 0.60 2.77 -2.79
C PRO A 108 0.96 1.27 -2.77
N HIS A 109 2.23 0.89 -2.95
CA HIS A 109 2.70 -0.51 -2.88
C HIS A 109 1.88 -1.55 -3.68
N PHE A 110 1.25 -1.17 -4.79
CA PHE A 110 0.42 -2.10 -5.58
C PHE A 110 0.73 -2.09 -7.07
N PHE A 111 1.53 -1.15 -7.57
CA PHE A 111 1.81 -1.08 -9.00
C PHE A 111 2.68 -2.24 -9.47
N ASN A 112 2.42 -2.69 -10.70
CA ASN A 112 3.33 -3.58 -11.40
C ASN A 112 4.66 -2.85 -11.70
N GLY A 113 5.79 -3.54 -11.49
CA GLY A 113 7.12 -2.97 -11.70
C GLY A 113 7.37 -2.47 -13.12
N THR A 114 6.83 -3.14 -14.13
CA THR A 114 6.96 -2.75 -15.55
C THR A 114 6.19 -1.46 -15.84
N LEU A 115 4.97 -1.33 -15.31
CA LEU A 115 4.19 -0.09 -15.43
C LEU A 115 4.98 1.06 -14.80
N TYR A 116 5.49 0.87 -13.59
CA TYR A 116 6.29 1.88 -12.91
C TYR A 116 7.51 2.28 -13.75
N ASP A 117 8.26 1.31 -14.27
CA ASP A 117 9.44 1.57 -15.11
C ASP A 117 9.08 2.36 -16.38
N LEU A 118 7.94 2.07 -17.01
CA LEU A 118 7.43 2.82 -18.17
C LEU A 118 7.01 4.25 -17.78
N MET A 119 6.33 4.41 -16.64
CA MET A 119 5.93 5.74 -16.13
C MET A 119 7.15 6.62 -15.83
N THR A 120 8.21 6.04 -15.26
CA THR A 120 9.44 6.78 -14.92
C THR A 120 10.46 6.85 -16.05
N GLU A 121 10.17 6.29 -17.22
CA GLU A 121 11.08 6.22 -18.37
C GLU A 121 12.43 5.54 -18.05
N THR A 122 12.41 4.59 -17.11
CA THR A 122 13.60 3.80 -16.76
C THR A 122 13.88 2.79 -17.87
N LYS A 123 15.15 2.65 -18.27
CA LYS A 123 15.54 1.64 -19.27
C LYS A 123 15.19 0.24 -18.75
N GLN A 124 14.39 -0.49 -19.52
CA GLN A 124 14.07 -1.89 -19.26
C GLN A 124 15.09 -2.80 -19.94
N GLU A 125 15.49 -3.87 -19.26
CA GLU A 125 16.23 -4.97 -19.89
C GLU A 125 15.29 -5.71 -20.85
N GLN A 126 15.74 -5.94 -22.10
CA GLN A 126 14.95 -6.64 -23.11
C GLN A 126 14.61 -8.06 -22.65
N GLY A 127 13.35 -8.48 -22.77
CA GLY A 127 12.90 -9.86 -22.49
C GLY A 127 12.59 -10.19 -21.02
N ALA A 128 13.22 -9.52 -20.04
CA ALA A 128 12.99 -9.78 -18.61
C ALA A 128 11.57 -9.42 -18.12
N SER A 129 10.81 -8.66 -18.92
CA SER A 129 9.50 -8.16 -18.56
C SER A 129 8.35 -9.16 -18.82
N ILE A 130 8.50 -10.11 -19.74
CA ILE A 130 7.35 -10.87 -20.27
C ILE A 130 6.75 -11.81 -19.22
N GLU A 131 7.58 -12.57 -18.50
CA GLU A 131 7.09 -13.47 -17.45
C GLU A 131 6.52 -12.70 -16.26
N LYS A 132 7.11 -11.55 -15.92
CA LYS A 132 6.68 -10.71 -14.78
C LYS A 132 5.37 -9.96 -15.02
N ILE A 133 5.03 -9.71 -16.29
CA ILE A 133 3.83 -8.96 -16.68
C ILE A 133 2.68 -9.87 -17.12
N ARG A 134 2.93 -11.13 -17.48
CA ARG A 134 1.91 -12.01 -18.06
C ARG A 134 0.62 -12.06 -17.24
N ASP A 135 0.75 -12.19 -15.92
CA ASP A 135 -0.38 -12.34 -15.01
C ASP A 135 -1.26 -11.09 -14.84
N VAL A 136 -0.81 -9.92 -15.31
CA VAL A 136 -1.59 -8.68 -15.24
C VAL A 136 -2.29 -8.35 -16.55
N LEU A 137 -1.94 -9.05 -17.63
CA LEU A 137 -2.55 -8.84 -18.95
C LEU A 137 -3.90 -9.58 -19.05
N PRO A 138 -4.84 -9.07 -19.86
CA PRO A 138 -6.07 -9.79 -20.18
C PRO A 138 -5.80 -11.19 -20.73
N PHE A 139 -6.64 -12.18 -20.40
CA PHE A 139 -6.44 -13.58 -20.77
C PHE A 139 -6.20 -13.77 -22.29
N ASN A 140 -6.99 -13.09 -23.12
CA ASN A 140 -6.82 -13.14 -24.58
C ASN A 140 -5.43 -12.63 -25.02
N VAL A 141 -4.90 -11.58 -24.38
CA VAL A 141 -3.56 -11.05 -24.65
C VAL A 141 -2.48 -12.06 -24.23
N GLN A 142 -2.67 -12.73 -23.10
CA GLN A 142 -1.74 -13.77 -22.66
C GLN A 142 -1.65 -14.92 -23.66
N GLU A 143 -2.79 -15.35 -24.23
CA GLU A 143 -2.82 -16.40 -25.25
C GLU A 143 -2.19 -15.95 -26.57
N ILE A 144 -2.45 -14.71 -27.00
CA ILE A 144 -1.80 -14.13 -28.18
C ILE A 144 -0.29 -14.08 -28.00
N LEU A 145 0.20 -13.60 -26.85
CA LEU A 145 1.63 -13.56 -26.56
C LEU A 145 2.24 -14.97 -26.55
N LYS A 146 1.55 -15.95 -25.98
CA LYS A 146 2.00 -17.35 -26.00
C LYS A 146 2.15 -17.85 -27.44
N GLN A 147 1.13 -17.69 -28.28
CA GLN A 147 1.17 -18.13 -29.69
C GLN A 147 2.26 -17.39 -30.49
N LEU A 148 2.45 -16.10 -30.24
CA LEU A 148 3.50 -15.30 -30.86
C LEU A 148 4.90 -15.82 -30.49
N LEU A 149 5.12 -16.16 -29.22
CA LEU A 149 6.42 -16.62 -28.72
C LEU A 149 6.71 -18.06 -29.14
N ASP A 150 5.69 -18.91 -29.23
CA ASP A 150 5.80 -20.31 -29.64
C ASP A 150 6.02 -20.48 -31.15
N MET A 151 5.74 -19.46 -31.96
CA MET A 151 5.91 -19.45 -33.42
C MET A 151 7.33 -19.84 -33.87
N GLN A 152 7.45 -20.84 -34.77
CA GLN A 152 8.74 -21.33 -35.30
C GLN A 152 8.81 -21.34 -36.84
N SER A 153 7.70 -21.27 -37.55
CA SER A 153 7.64 -21.38 -39.02
C SER A 153 6.82 -20.28 -39.68
N GLU A 154 7.00 -20.08 -40.99
CA GLU A 154 6.19 -19.13 -41.77
C GLU A 154 4.72 -19.54 -41.80
N THR A 155 4.42 -20.84 -41.79
CA THR A 155 3.05 -21.35 -41.67
C THR A 155 2.40 -20.95 -40.34
N ASP A 156 3.14 -21.03 -39.22
CA ASP A 156 2.66 -20.56 -37.92
C ASP A 156 2.41 -19.05 -37.94
N ARG A 157 3.29 -18.30 -38.60
CA ARG A 157 3.18 -16.85 -38.76
C ARG A 157 1.93 -16.46 -39.54
N GLU A 158 1.69 -17.08 -40.68
CA GLU A 158 0.50 -16.84 -41.49
C GLU A 158 -0.77 -17.13 -40.70
N LYS A 159 -0.83 -18.27 -40.01
CA LYS A 159 -1.95 -18.62 -39.15
C LYS A 159 -2.17 -17.59 -38.04
N PHE A 160 -1.11 -17.20 -37.34
CA PHE A 160 -1.17 -16.18 -36.30
C PHE A 160 -1.72 -14.84 -36.82
N LEU A 161 -1.31 -14.42 -38.03
CA LEU A 161 -1.79 -13.19 -38.65
C LEU A 161 -3.26 -13.28 -39.07
N VAL A 162 -3.72 -14.44 -39.55
CA VAL A 162 -5.14 -14.67 -39.84
C VAL A 162 -5.96 -14.62 -38.55
N ASP A 163 -5.48 -15.26 -37.48
CA ASP A 163 -6.23 -15.37 -36.23
C ASP A 163 -6.26 -14.04 -35.43
N HIS A 164 -5.19 -13.23 -35.47
CA HIS A 164 -5.02 -12.08 -34.57
C HIS A 164 -4.62 -10.76 -35.23
N GLY A 165 -4.24 -10.76 -36.52
CA GLY A 165 -3.65 -9.59 -37.18
C GLY A 165 -4.59 -8.39 -37.27
N GLU A 166 -5.87 -8.62 -37.57
CA GLU A 166 -6.89 -7.58 -37.60
C GLU A 166 -7.12 -7.00 -36.21
N TRP A 167 -7.36 -7.86 -35.21
CA TRP A 167 -7.54 -7.43 -33.83
C TRP A 167 -6.35 -6.62 -33.31
N LEU A 168 -5.11 -7.06 -33.52
CA LEU A 168 -3.91 -6.31 -33.12
C LEU A 168 -3.79 -4.96 -33.84
N THR A 169 -4.27 -4.87 -35.09
CA THR A 169 -4.33 -3.59 -35.82
C THR A 169 -5.30 -2.62 -35.15
N GLU A 170 -6.48 -3.09 -34.74
CA GLU A 170 -7.46 -2.29 -33.98
C GLU A 170 -6.93 -1.85 -32.61
N GLN A 171 -6.03 -2.63 -32.01
CA GLN A 171 -5.31 -2.25 -30.78
C GLN A 171 -4.17 -1.27 -31.03
N GLY A 172 -4.02 -0.71 -32.24
CA GLY A 172 -3.00 0.29 -32.55
C GLY A 172 -1.64 -0.30 -32.97
N ILE A 173 -1.60 -1.58 -33.37
CA ILE A 173 -0.37 -2.28 -33.79
C ILE A 173 -0.46 -2.67 -35.28
N PRO A 174 -0.54 -1.71 -36.22
CA PRO A 174 -0.68 -2.02 -37.66
C PRO A 174 0.59 -2.67 -38.25
N ASN A 175 1.74 -2.51 -37.60
CA ASN A 175 2.99 -3.13 -38.04
C ASN A 175 3.01 -4.66 -37.82
N ILE A 176 1.97 -5.24 -37.21
CA ILE A 176 1.84 -6.69 -37.06
C ILE A 176 1.89 -7.42 -38.41
N TRP A 177 1.36 -6.83 -39.47
CA TRP A 177 1.41 -7.41 -40.83
C TRP A 177 2.83 -7.50 -41.41
N ARG A 178 3.79 -6.81 -40.79
CA ARG A 178 5.24 -6.88 -41.12
C ARG A 178 6.01 -7.79 -40.17
N LEU A 179 5.33 -8.57 -39.32
CA LEU A 179 5.94 -9.49 -38.38
C LEU A 179 6.91 -10.42 -39.13
N SER A 180 8.12 -10.53 -38.61
CA SER A 180 9.12 -11.53 -38.96
C SER A 180 9.37 -12.39 -37.73
N ILE A 181 9.54 -13.70 -37.92
CA ILE A 181 9.76 -14.66 -36.81
C ILE A 181 10.98 -14.26 -35.96
N VAL A 182 12.02 -13.70 -36.59
CA VAL A 182 13.24 -13.21 -35.90
C VAL A 182 12.93 -12.06 -34.95
N LYS A 183 11.88 -11.27 -35.23
CA LYS A 183 11.47 -10.09 -34.46
C LYS A 183 10.27 -10.33 -33.54
N LYS A 184 9.89 -11.59 -33.28
CA LYS A 184 8.76 -11.90 -32.40
C LYS A 184 8.89 -11.32 -30.99
N MET A 185 10.11 -11.20 -30.47
CA MET A 185 10.37 -10.59 -29.15
C MET A 185 10.12 -9.08 -29.14
N GLU A 186 10.50 -8.36 -30.21
CA GLU A 186 10.20 -6.93 -30.37
C GLU A 186 8.69 -6.70 -30.47
N MET A 187 7.98 -7.58 -31.19
CA MET A 187 6.53 -7.51 -31.29
C MET A 187 5.85 -7.80 -29.96
N ALA A 188 6.33 -8.79 -29.20
CA ALA A 188 5.81 -9.10 -27.87
C ALA A 188 5.99 -7.90 -26.92
N ASP A 189 7.15 -7.25 -26.92
CA ASP A 189 7.41 -6.03 -26.14
C ASP A 189 6.46 -4.88 -26.52
N LEU A 190 6.20 -4.69 -27.82
CA LEU A 190 5.25 -3.68 -28.30
C LEU A 190 3.81 -3.96 -27.83
N ILE A 191 3.36 -5.23 -27.93
CA ILE A 191 2.04 -5.66 -27.42
C ILE A 191 1.96 -5.40 -25.92
N ILE A 192 2.97 -5.78 -25.15
CA ILE A 192 3.01 -5.54 -23.69
C ILE A 192 2.91 -4.04 -23.39
N LYS A 193 3.72 -3.20 -24.04
CA LYS A 193 3.68 -1.74 -23.84
C LYS A 193 2.32 -1.16 -24.18
N GLN A 194 1.66 -1.68 -25.22
CA GLN A 194 0.31 -1.27 -25.59
C GLN A 194 -0.68 -1.51 -24.44
N PHE A 195 -0.71 -2.72 -23.87
CA PHE A 195 -1.69 -3.08 -22.85
C PHE A 195 -1.36 -2.57 -21.45
N VAL A 196 -0.08 -2.36 -21.15
CA VAL A 196 0.39 -1.91 -19.83
C VAL A 196 0.39 -0.39 -19.71
N TYR A 197 0.66 0.33 -20.80
CA TYR A 197 0.92 1.77 -20.76
C TYR A 197 0.16 2.57 -21.82
N TYR A 198 0.36 2.31 -23.11
CA TYR A 198 -0.13 3.22 -24.16
C TYR A 198 -1.66 3.28 -24.21
N ARG A 199 -2.36 2.15 -24.03
CA ARG A 199 -3.82 2.08 -23.98
C ARG A 199 -4.42 2.98 -22.88
N THR A 200 -3.69 3.17 -21.79
CA THR A 200 -4.13 3.95 -20.61
C THR A 200 -3.27 5.20 -20.38
N ALA A 201 -2.63 5.70 -21.43
CA ALA A 201 -1.71 6.84 -21.32
C ALA A 201 -2.41 8.12 -20.82
N ALA A 202 -3.68 8.32 -21.15
CA ALA A 202 -4.46 9.47 -20.68
C ALA A 202 -4.73 9.40 -19.17
N GLU A 203 -5.10 8.22 -18.66
CA GLU A 203 -5.30 7.93 -17.24
C GLU A 203 -4.01 8.08 -16.45
N ILE A 204 -2.93 7.49 -16.96
CA ILE A 204 -1.58 7.60 -16.38
C ILE A 204 -1.15 9.06 -16.33
N SER A 205 -1.33 9.81 -17.42
CA SER A 205 -0.99 11.24 -17.47
C SER A 205 -1.80 12.04 -16.45
N GLN A 206 -3.11 11.81 -16.37
CA GLN A 206 -3.97 12.50 -15.41
C GLN A 206 -3.57 12.17 -13.95
N PHE A 207 -3.25 10.90 -13.66
CA PHE A 207 -2.74 10.47 -12.35
C PHE A 207 -1.40 11.12 -12.00
N VAL A 208 -0.46 11.13 -12.94
CA VAL A 208 0.84 11.79 -12.83
C VAL A 208 0.68 13.29 -12.58
N ASN A 209 -0.19 13.97 -13.31
CA ASN A 209 -0.48 15.40 -13.11
C ASN A 209 -1.04 15.66 -11.70
N GLY A 210 -1.84 14.73 -11.17
CA GLY A 210 -2.31 14.74 -9.80
C GLY A 210 -1.16 14.72 -8.79
N MET A 211 -0.24 13.77 -8.93
CA MET A 211 0.95 13.68 -8.08
C MET A 211 1.83 14.93 -8.20
N GLU A 212 2.08 15.40 -9.44
CA GLU A 212 2.91 16.59 -9.70
C GLU A 212 2.33 17.85 -9.03
N SER A 213 1.00 17.99 -9.00
CA SER A 213 0.35 19.14 -8.38
C SER A 213 0.60 19.27 -6.87
N VAL A 214 1.09 18.21 -6.21
CA VAL A 214 1.46 18.21 -4.80
C VAL A 214 2.97 18.40 -4.69
N SER A 215 3.41 19.65 -4.59
CA SER A 215 4.83 20.01 -4.37
C SER A 215 5.82 19.36 -5.38
N ASN A 216 5.42 19.21 -6.65
CA ASN A 216 6.22 18.59 -7.72
C ASN A 216 6.69 17.17 -7.38
N PHE A 217 5.83 16.40 -6.71
CA PHE A 217 6.21 15.08 -6.19
C PHE A 217 6.57 14.10 -7.30
N TRP A 218 5.91 14.13 -8.46
CA TRP A 218 6.23 13.21 -9.53
C TRP A 218 7.61 13.48 -10.16
N SER A 219 8.00 14.76 -10.30
CA SER A 219 9.35 15.14 -10.71
C SER A 219 10.41 14.55 -9.78
N LEU A 220 10.17 14.55 -8.46
CA LEU A 220 11.06 13.91 -7.48
C LEU A 220 11.17 12.40 -7.68
N VAL A 221 10.04 11.72 -7.94
CA VAL A 221 9.98 10.28 -8.24
C VAL A 221 10.78 9.96 -9.50
N LYS A 222 10.57 10.73 -10.57
CA LYS A 222 11.30 10.58 -11.84
C LYS A 222 12.81 10.80 -11.70
N SER A 223 13.25 11.71 -10.83
CA SER A 223 14.68 11.90 -10.58
C SER A 223 15.31 10.76 -9.76
N ASN A 224 14.52 9.96 -9.05
CA ASN A 224 14.99 8.91 -8.14
C ASN A 224 14.22 7.59 -8.27
N PRO A 225 14.05 7.03 -9.49
CA PRO A 225 13.07 5.97 -9.73
C PRO A 225 13.40 4.68 -8.95
N ALA A 226 14.69 4.37 -8.76
CA ALA A 226 15.12 3.19 -8.01
C ALA A 226 14.71 3.26 -6.53
N ILE A 227 14.80 4.43 -5.90
CA ILE A 227 14.44 4.64 -4.49
C ILE A 227 12.93 4.49 -4.31
N PHE A 228 12.15 5.09 -5.20
CA PHE A 228 10.69 5.08 -5.10
C PHE A 228 10.04 3.79 -5.58
N LYS A 229 10.75 2.91 -6.30
CA LYS A 229 10.19 1.67 -6.84
C LYS A 229 9.60 0.78 -5.75
N ALA A 230 10.30 0.62 -4.62
CA ALA A 230 9.81 -0.16 -3.48
C ALA A 230 8.60 0.48 -2.77
N LEU A 231 8.41 1.79 -2.94
CA LEU A 231 7.30 2.55 -2.34
C LEU A 231 6.04 2.52 -3.20
N PHE A 232 6.20 2.39 -4.52
CA PHE A 232 5.10 2.34 -5.48
C PHE A 232 4.66 0.91 -5.80
N CYS A 233 5.63 0.01 -5.96
CA CYS A 233 5.40 -1.37 -6.34
C CYS A 233 5.29 -2.24 -5.09
N TYR A 234 4.59 -3.37 -5.23
CA TYR A 234 4.50 -4.33 -4.15
C TYR A 234 5.87 -4.96 -3.87
N THR A 235 6.24 -4.99 -2.60
CA THR A 235 7.37 -5.76 -2.07
C THR A 235 6.82 -6.87 -1.21
N VAL A 236 7.33 -8.09 -1.42
CA VAL A 236 6.84 -9.30 -0.74
C VAL A 236 7.36 -9.41 0.70
N GLU A 237 8.37 -8.62 1.07
CA GLU A 237 9.03 -8.77 2.38
C GLU A 237 8.11 -8.33 3.52
N PRO A 238 7.59 -9.27 4.33
CA PRO A 238 6.83 -8.96 5.53
C PRO A 238 7.77 -8.40 6.59
N LEU A 239 7.21 -7.68 7.55
CA LEU A 239 7.97 -7.18 8.69
C LEU A 239 8.43 -8.37 9.56
N SER A 240 9.75 -8.55 9.71
CA SER A 240 10.29 -9.61 10.56
C SER A 240 10.20 -9.25 12.04
N LYS A 241 10.27 -10.27 12.91
CA LYS A 241 10.36 -10.08 14.37
C LYS A 241 11.47 -9.10 14.77
N GLN A 242 12.68 -9.30 14.24
CA GLN A 242 13.84 -8.46 14.55
C GLN A 242 13.62 -7.00 14.13
N GLN A 243 13.04 -6.80 12.94
CA GLN A 243 12.70 -5.45 12.47
C GLN A 243 11.64 -4.81 13.37
N PHE A 244 10.58 -5.53 13.73
CA PHE A 244 9.55 -5.03 14.64
C PHE A 244 10.11 -4.68 16.03
N GLU A 245 10.93 -5.54 16.61
CA GLU A 245 11.59 -5.30 17.91
C GLU A 245 12.47 -4.04 17.88
N SER A 246 13.19 -3.80 16.78
CA SER A 246 14.00 -2.59 16.61
C SER A 246 13.20 -1.28 16.61
N LEU A 247 11.88 -1.35 16.40
CA LEU A 247 10.98 -0.20 16.49
C LEU A 247 10.54 0.09 17.92
N CYS A 248 10.76 -0.85 18.85
CA CYS A 248 10.22 -0.82 20.20
C CYS A 248 11.28 -0.40 21.23
N ASN A 249 10.82 0.27 22.27
CA ASN A 249 11.59 0.65 23.44
C ASN A 249 10.76 0.32 24.69
N VAL A 250 11.31 -0.44 25.64
CA VAL A 250 10.58 -0.83 26.86
C VAL A 250 10.93 0.13 28.01
N SER A 251 9.91 0.76 28.56
CA SER A 251 10.00 1.69 29.68
C SER A 251 9.86 0.96 31.01
N TYR A 252 10.98 0.50 31.54
CA TYR A 252 11.02 -0.25 32.80
C TYR A 252 11.04 0.62 34.06
N SER A 253 10.52 0.06 35.15
CA SER A 253 10.75 0.54 36.51
C SER A 253 12.20 0.30 36.96
N GLU A 254 12.59 0.92 38.08
CA GLU A 254 13.92 0.81 38.67
C GLU A 254 14.33 -0.66 38.91
N ILE A 255 15.59 -0.97 38.58
CA ILE A 255 16.19 -2.29 38.77
C ILE A 255 16.12 -2.67 40.26
N GLY A 256 15.64 -3.89 40.53
CA GLY A 256 15.48 -4.42 41.90
C GLY A 256 14.16 -4.07 42.58
N SER A 257 13.27 -3.30 41.93
CA SER A 257 11.93 -3.06 42.45
C SER A 257 10.98 -4.25 42.21
N ASN A 258 9.99 -4.45 43.08
CA ASN A 258 8.93 -5.45 42.84
C ASN A 258 8.19 -5.21 41.51
N LYS A 259 8.05 -3.95 41.11
CA LYS A 259 7.45 -3.60 39.81
C LYS A 259 8.29 -4.14 38.66
N ARG A 260 9.62 -4.02 38.74
CA ARG A 260 10.54 -4.52 37.71
C ARG A 260 10.41 -6.03 37.51
N CYS A 261 10.34 -6.81 38.60
CA CYS A 261 10.16 -8.26 38.50
C CYS A 261 8.88 -8.65 37.73
N LEU A 262 7.76 -7.99 38.05
CA LEU A 262 6.49 -8.21 37.35
C LEU A 262 6.51 -7.73 35.89
N GLU A 263 7.27 -6.69 35.59
CA GLU A 263 7.47 -6.20 34.21
C GLU A 263 8.27 -7.21 33.39
N ASP A 264 9.30 -7.85 33.98
CA ASP A 264 10.09 -8.88 33.32
C ASP A 264 9.23 -10.11 32.96
N GLU A 265 8.31 -10.53 33.83
CA GLU A 265 7.32 -11.60 33.53
C GLU A 265 6.44 -11.24 32.32
N THR A 266 5.94 -10.00 32.29
CA THR A 266 5.11 -9.52 31.17
C THR A 266 5.90 -9.45 29.86
N ILE A 267 7.15 -8.99 29.91
CA ILE A 267 8.00 -8.92 28.73
C ILE A 267 8.36 -10.30 28.22
N TYR A 268 8.56 -11.28 29.09
CA TYR A 268 8.71 -12.67 28.68
C TYR A 268 7.49 -13.15 27.88
N CYS A 269 6.26 -12.92 28.38
CA CYS A 269 5.05 -13.26 27.62
C CYS A 269 4.94 -12.50 26.29
N TRP A 270 5.35 -11.24 26.25
CA TRP A 270 5.39 -10.42 25.04
C TRP A 270 6.38 -10.96 23.99
N GLU A 271 7.61 -11.31 24.39
CA GLU A 271 8.62 -11.85 23.47
C GLU A 271 8.21 -13.23 22.92
N VAL A 272 7.54 -14.05 23.74
CA VAL A 272 6.91 -15.31 23.29
C VAL A 272 5.79 -15.02 22.30
N PHE A 273 4.92 -14.04 22.57
CA PHE A 273 3.89 -13.62 21.62
C PHE A 273 4.46 -13.16 20.27
N LEU A 274 5.55 -12.37 20.26
CA LEU A 274 6.24 -11.99 19.02
C LEU A 274 6.87 -13.20 18.32
N GLN A 275 7.38 -14.17 19.07
CA GLN A 275 7.89 -15.42 18.50
C GLN A 275 6.78 -16.23 17.84
N ASP A 276 5.61 -16.34 18.48
CA ASP A 276 4.46 -17.07 17.94
C ASP A 276 3.89 -16.42 16.66
N ILE A 277 3.95 -15.09 16.54
CA ILE A 277 3.66 -14.40 15.27
C ILE A 277 4.68 -14.83 14.21
N SER A 278 5.98 -14.79 14.54
CA SER A 278 7.06 -15.13 13.62
C SER A 278 6.98 -16.58 13.14
N ASP A 279 6.56 -17.50 14.01
CA ASP A 279 6.45 -18.93 13.72
C ASP A 279 5.09 -19.30 13.06
N GLY A 280 4.16 -18.35 12.97
CA GLY A 280 2.83 -18.57 12.42
C GLY A 280 1.91 -19.41 13.32
N ASN A 281 2.21 -19.48 14.62
CA ASN A 281 1.44 -20.25 15.60
C ASN A 281 0.12 -19.56 15.99
N ILE A 282 0.00 -18.26 15.74
CA ILE A 282 -1.18 -17.45 16.03
C ILE A 282 -1.68 -16.70 14.80
N PRO A 283 -2.99 -16.43 14.69
CA PRO A 283 -3.59 -15.77 13.53
C PRO A 283 -3.45 -14.24 13.63
N VAL A 284 -2.22 -13.77 13.82
CA VAL A 284 -1.85 -12.34 13.89
C VAL A 284 -0.55 -12.16 13.13
N THR A 285 -0.46 -11.07 12.37
CA THR A 285 0.75 -10.65 11.63
C THR A 285 1.43 -9.45 12.30
N PHE A 286 2.71 -9.23 12.00
CA PHE A 286 3.42 -8.04 12.48
C PHE A 286 2.83 -6.74 11.91
N GLU A 287 2.29 -6.79 10.70
CA GLU A 287 1.58 -5.68 10.05
C GLU A 287 0.29 -5.31 10.80
N GLU A 288 -0.49 -6.29 11.24
CA GLU A 288 -1.69 -6.06 12.07
C GLU A 288 -1.32 -5.49 13.43
N LEU A 289 -0.27 -6.02 14.07
CA LEU A 289 0.24 -5.51 15.34
C LEU A 289 0.76 -4.07 15.21
N LEU A 290 1.50 -3.77 14.14
CA LEU A 290 1.99 -2.42 13.86
C LEU A 290 0.83 -1.45 13.59
N ALA A 291 -0.19 -1.89 12.84
CA ALA A 291 -1.37 -1.09 12.54
C ALA A 291 -2.16 -0.77 13.82
N PHE A 292 -2.29 -1.72 14.72
CA PHE A 292 -2.89 -1.51 16.03
C PHE A 292 -2.16 -0.45 16.85
N ILE A 293 -0.84 -0.54 16.95
CA ILE A 293 -0.05 0.36 17.79
C ILE A 293 0.09 1.75 17.17
N THR A 294 0.26 1.84 15.85
CA THR A 294 0.71 3.07 15.20
C THR A 294 -0.33 3.68 14.25
N GLY A 295 -1.34 2.91 13.84
CA GLY A 295 -2.25 3.23 12.75
C GLY A 295 -1.74 2.86 11.35
N ALA A 296 -0.45 2.48 11.21
CA ALA A 296 0.19 2.10 9.96
C ALA A 296 0.58 0.60 9.97
N ASP A 297 0.32 -0.12 8.88
CA ASP A 297 0.67 -1.54 8.70
C ASP A 297 2.06 -1.72 8.09
N LYS A 298 2.75 -0.63 7.78
CA LYS A 298 4.13 -0.57 7.33
C LYS A 298 4.84 0.60 7.98
N VAL A 299 6.16 0.47 8.13
CA VAL A 299 7.01 1.60 8.54
C VAL A 299 6.95 2.68 7.44
N PRO A 300 6.60 3.94 7.76
CA PRO A 300 6.60 5.01 6.78
C PRO A 300 7.99 5.19 6.13
N PRO A 301 8.08 5.73 4.90
CA PRO A 301 9.37 5.89 4.21
C PRO A 301 10.40 6.72 4.99
N CYS A 302 9.93 7.66 5.81
CA CYS A 302 10.79 8.49 6.67
C CYS A 302 10.91 7.96 8.11
N GLY A 303 10.40 6.76 8.39
CA GLY A 303 10.29 6.20 9.74
C GLY A 303 9.18 6.84 10.59
N PHE A 304 9.09 6.40 11.84
CA PHE A 304 8.23 7.02 12.85
C PHE A 304 8.96 8.17 13.55
N SER A 305 8.20 9.09 14.16
CA SER A 305 8.77 10.25 14.87
C SER A 305 9.57 9.89 16.13
N LYS A 306 9.32 8.71 16.70
CA LYS A 306 10.08 8.10 17.80
C LYS A 306 9.84 6.59 17.81
N ALA A 307 10.57 5.86 18.66
CA ALA A 307 10.31 4.45 18.93
C ALA A 307 8.92 4.25 19.57
N ILE A 308 8.38 3.05 19.43
CA ILE A 308 7.18 2.59 20.13
C ILE A 308 7.56 2.39 21.60
N ASP A 309 6.98 3.17 22.49
CA ASP A 309 7.22 3.04 23.93
C ASP A 309 6.26 1.99 24.52
N ILE A 310 6.82 0.88 24.98
CA ILE A 310 6.10 -0.16 25.72
C ILE A 310 6.17 0.20 27.20
N SER A 311 5.00 0.36 27.82
CA SER A 311 4.86 0.70 29.23
C SER A 311 3.81 -0.18 29.90
N PHE A 312 3.72 -0.10 31.23
CA PHE A 312 2.95 -1.08 32.02
C PHE A 312 1.92 -0.42 32.92
N TYR A 313 0.66 -0.87 32.84
CA TYR A 313 -0.40 -0.45 33.76
C TYR A 313 -0.53 -1.41 34.95
N PRO A 314 -0.90 -0.90 36.14
CA PRO A 314 -1.14 -1.74 37.31
C PRO A 314 -2.37 -2.64 37.10
N VAL A 315 -2.28 -3.87 37.62
CA VAL A 315 -3.41 -4.80 37.66
C VAL A 315 -4.22 -4.55 38.93
N GLU A 316 -5.49 -4.23 38.75
CA GLU A 316 -6.41 -3.96 39.86
C GLU A 316 -7.25 -5.23 40.15
N HIS A 317 -7.29 -5.65 41.41
CA HIS A 317 -8.09 -6.79 41.87
C HIS A 317 -7.85 -8.12 41.13
N GLY A 318 -6.64 -8.33 40.60
CA GLY A 318 -6.29 -9.54 39.85
C GLY A 318 -6.96 -9.63 38.46
N VAL A 319 -7.55 -8.53 37.98
CA VAL A 319 -8.21 -8.49 36.66
C VAL A 319 -7.32 -7.78 35.66
N TYR A 320 -6.91 -8.50 34.63
CA TYR A 320 -6.21 -7.93 33.49
C TYR A 320 -7.19 -7.20 32.57
N ARG A 321 -7.08 -5.87 32.49
CA ARG A 321 -7.75 -5.08 31.44
C ARG A 321 -7.11 -5.39 30.08
N LEU A 322 -7.75 -4.98 29.00
CA LEU A 322 -7.16 -5.13 27.66
C LEU A 322 -5.92 -4.23 27.51
N PRO A 323 -4.86 -4.72 26.85
CA PRO A 323 -3.81 -3.88 26.31
C PRO A 323 -4.40 -2.73 25.50
N HIS A 324 -3.87 -1.53 25.70
CA HIS A 324 -4.37 -0.33 25.01
C HIS A 324 -3.22 0.48 24.44
N VAL A 325 -3.54 1.32 23.47
CA VAL A 325 -2.56 2.05 22.66
C VAL A 325 -2.90 3.53 22.64
N SER A 326 -1.86 4.36 22.63
CA SER A 326 -1.96 5.75 22.20
C SER A 326 -1.28 5.86 20.84
N THR A 327 -2.05 5.71 19.76
CA THR A 327 -1.47 5.70 18.41
C THR A 327 -0.76 7.00 18.08
N CYS A 328 -1.28 8.15 18.53
CA CYS A 328 -0.65 9.45 18.32
C CYS A 328 0.70 9.57 19.03
N SER A 329 0.82 9.00 20.24
CA SER A 329 2.05 9.03 21.02
C SER A 329 2.95 7.81 20.80
N LEU A 330 2.58 6.86 19.92
CA LEU A 330 3.32 5.60 19.71
C LEU A 330 3.60 4.87 21.03
N GLU A 331 2.56 4.67 21.84
CA GLU A 331 2.68 3.97 23.14
C GLU A 331 1.80 2.72 23.15
N LEU A 332 2.37 1.61 23.61
CA LEU A 332 1.68 0.37 23.92
C LEU A 332 1.70 0.16 25.43
N HIS A 333 0.52 -0.05 26.02
CA HIS A 333 0.36 -0.26 27.45
C HIS A 333 -0.02 -1.71 27.71
N LEU A 334 0.86 -2.46 28.39
CA LEU A 334 0.72 -3.88 28.73
C LEU A 334 0.37 -4.09 30.21
N PRO A 335 -0.31 -5.19 30.57
CA PRO A 335 -0.62 -5.50 31.97
C PRO A 335 0.64 -5.90 32.74
N ARG A 336 0.95 -5.24 33.85
CA ARG A 336 2.10 -5.60 34.70
C ARG A 336 1.86 -6.92 35.45
N GLY A 337 2.79 -7.86 35.36
CA GLY A 337 2.82 -9.09 36.17
C GLY A 337 1.97 -10.24 35.64
N ILE A 338 1.63 -10.22 34.35
CA ILE A 338 1.08 -11.41 33.70
C ILE A 338 2.22 -12.38 33.38
N ASP A 339 2.06 -13.62 33.82
CA ASP A 339 3.04 -14.71 33.71
C ASP A 339 2.52 -15.89 32.86
N ASP A 340 1.21 -15.97 32.63
CA ASP A 340 0.58 -16.97 31.77
C ASP A 340 0.58 -16.52 30.29
N ILE A 341 1.36 -17.25 29.48
CA ILE A 341 1.54 -17.00 28.04
C ILE A 341 0.19 -17.02 27.29
N LYS A 342 -0.70 -17.96 27.60
CA LYS A 342 -1.98 -18.11 26.88
C LYS A 342 -2.93 -16.98 27.22
N ALA A 343 -3.02 -16.61 28.50
CA ALA A 343 -3.81 -15.47 28.95
C ALA A 343 -3.32 -14.17 28.29
N PHE A 344 -2.00 -13.98 28.17
CA PHE A 344 -1.42 -12.84 27.47
C PHE A 344 -1.79 -12.83 25.98
N GLN A 345 -1.63 -13.96 25.29
CA GLN A 345 -2.00 -14.12 23.88
C GLN A 345 -3.48 -13.79 23.66
N GLU A 346 -4.38 -14.35 24.47
CA GLU A 346 -5.83 -14.10 24.36
C GLU A 346 -6.17 -12.62 24.57
N LEU A 347 -5.54 -11.97 25.55
CA LEU A 347 -5.71 -10.53 25.81
C LEU A 347 -5.25 -9.68 24.62
N MET A 348 -4.06 -9.96 24.07
CA MET A 348 -3.52 -9.23 22.91
C MET A 348 -4.37 -9.43 21.67
N ILE A 349 -4.75 -10.67 21.33
CA ILE A 349 -5.59 -10.98 20.18
C ILE A 349 -6.95 -10.30 20.31
N ARG A 350 -7.53 -10.28 21.52
CA ARG A 350 -8.79 -9.60 21.79
C ARG A 350 -8.66 -8.08 21.63
N ALA A 351 -7.60 -7.48 22.16
CA ALA A 351 -7.33 -6.05 21.99
C ALA A 351 -7.17 -5.68 20.51
N LEU A 352 -6.43 -6.48 19.73
CA LEU A 352 -6.28 -6.30 18.28
C LEU A 352 -7.63 -6.33 17.55
N LYS A 353 -8.48 -7.31 17.87
CA LYS A 353 -9.80 -7.46 17.23
C LYS A 353 -10.80 -6.37 17.63
N GLU A 354 -10.74 -5.89 18.87
CA GLU A 354 -11.68 -4.87 19.37
C GLU A 354 -11.25 -3.43 19.00
N SER A 355 -9.94 -3.19 18.84
CA SER A 355 -9.37 -1.88 18.46
C SER A 355 -9.43 -1.59 16.96
N MET A 356 -9.40 -2.64 16.13
CA MET A 356 -9.87 -2.62 14.75
C MET A 356 -11.38 -2.39 14.78
N GLY A 357 -11.80 -1.17 15.15
CA GLY A 357 -13.20 -0.80 15.09
C GLY A 357 -13.74 -1.18 13.70
N PHE A 358 -14.84 -1.93 13.66
CA PHE A 358 -15.67 -2.05 12.46
C PHE A 358 -15.19 -2.97 11.32
N GLU A 359 -14.65 -4.17 11.58
CA GLU A 359 -14.70 -5.31 10.63
C GLU A 359 -15.93 -6.24 10.83
N LYS A 360 -16.86 -5.88 11.72
CA LYS A 360 -18.22 -6.44 11.71
C LYS A 360 -19.23 -5.39 11.26
N ILE A 361 -19.35 -5.15 9.96
CA ILE A 361 -20.63 -4.95 9.24
C ILE A 361 -20.49 -5.53 7.83
#